data_AF-A0A1H1JVM6-F1
#
_entry.id   AF-A0A1H1JVM6-F1
#
_cell.length_a   1.000
_cell.length_b   1.000
_cell.length_c   1.000
_cell.angle_alpha   90.00
_cell.angle_beta   90.00
_cell.angle_gamma   90.00
#
_symmetry.space_group_name_H-M   'P 1'
#
loop_
_entity.id
_entity.type
_entity.pdbx_description
1 polymer ?
#
loop_
_entity_poly.entity_id
_entity_poly.type
_entity_poly.pdbx_seq_one_letter_code
_entity_poly.pdbx_strand_id
1 'polypeptide(L)'
;MKRSESPQPVTMLEALIPIAGLVFLVSLSFYLFGDGGANGPNQVALVVATMLAVFVGWRRGHSLASLREAANASVSSGIGAILILFAVGALIGTWALSGTIVAMVYYGLKLLSPDYFYVTAAGICAVISFAIGTSWTVAGTIGIGLMGIAHSMGLSPAITAGAVISGAYFGDKSSPLSDTANLAAAAAGADLYQHVRETLLTSLVAIVITLAVFYLLGRPGAFDASAEVAAMQSAFYISPVLFLPLILVVVLTLFRLPPFTTIFLGALAGGVVAVFVEPARVLAFAAAREGVPIPIAMLKGVWLALGSGYRSTTGNPVLDTLLTRGGMDSMLNTIWLIITALAFGGESAADGGDRLRGYPHATRPSSPSRDLNGRRPPNSGP
;
A
#
# COMPACT_ATOMS: atom_id res chain seq x y z
N MET A 1 -31.16 14.30 -25.38
CA MET A 1 -31.75 12.95 -25.47
C MET A 1 -32.67 12.70 -24.26
N LYS A 2 -33.80 11.97 -24.38
CA LYS A 2 -34.80 11.78 -23.28
C LYS A 2 -34.38 10.70 -22.27
N ARG A 3 -34.82 10.84 -21.01
CA ARG A 3 -34.65 9.85 -19.92
C ARG A 3 -35.62 8.67 -20.12
N SER A 4 -35.18 7.44 -19.80
CA SER A 4 -36.06 6.26 -19.81
C SER A 4 -37.01 6.25 -18.61
N GLU A 5 -38.26 5.83 -18.82
CA GLU A 5 -39.27 5.70 -17.75
C GLU A 5 -39.03 4.48 -16.84
N SER A 6 -38.36 3.45 -17.37
CA SER A 6 -37.94 2.25 -16.64
C SER A 6 -36.42 2.07 -16.71
N PRO A 7 -35.80 1.46 -15.68
CA PRO A 7 -34.38 1.10 -15.72
C PRO A 7 -34.08 0.21 -16.92
N GLN A 8 -33.15 0.64 -17.76
CA GLN A 8 -32.64 -0.13 -18.90
C GLN A 8 -31.15 -0.40 -18.72
N PRO A 9 -30.64 -1.54 -19.22
CA PRO A 9 -29.22 -1.80 -19.21
C PRO A 9 -28.50 -0.75 -20.08
N VAL A 10 -27.38 -0.25 -19.58
CA VAL A 10 -26.56 0.69 -20.34
C VAL A 10 -25.94 -0.02 -21.54
N THR A 11 -25.94 0.67 -22.68
CA THR A 11 -25.37 0.13 -23.92
C THR A 11 -23.85 0.21 -23.90
N MET A 12 -23.17 -0.60 -24.71
CA MET A 12 -21.70 -0.59 -24.74
C MET A 12 -21.12 0.78 -25.11
N LEU A 13 -21.79 1.52 -26.02
CA LEU A 13 -21.39 2.88 -26.41
C LEU A 13 -21.53 3.89 -25.27
N GLU A 14 -22.56 3.73 -24.43
CA GLU A 14 -22.78 4.61 -23.29
C GLU A 14 -21.85 4.30 -22.12
N ALA A 15 -21.51 3.01 -21.90
CA ALA A 15 -20.52 2.61 -20.91
C ALA A 15 -19.10 3.15 -21.24
N LEU A 16 -18.82 3.39 -22.53
CA LEU A 16 -17.56 4.02 -22.94
C LEU A 16 -17.46 5.51 -22.56
N ILE A 17 -18.58 6.20 -22.32
CA ILE A 17 -18.57 7.64 -21.99
C ILE A 17 -17.79 7.92 -20.69
N PRO A 18 -18.13 7.31 -19.53
CA PRO A 18 -17.38 7.55 -18.30
C PRO A 18 -15.93 7.05 -18.38
N ILE A 19 -15.66 5.96 -19.10
CA ILE A 19 -14.30 5.41 -19.28
C ILE A 19 -13.44 6.34 -20.13
N ALA A 20 -13.95 6.79 -21.28
CA ALA A 20 -13.25 7.73 -22.15
C ALA A 20 -13.05 9.08 -21.45
N GLY A 21 -14.06 9.53 -20.70
CA GLY A 21 -13.95 10.71 -19.84
C GLY A 21 -12.83 10.57 -18.81
N LEU A 22 -12.75 9.43 -18.12
CA LEU A 22 -11.67 9.15 -17.16
C LEU A 22 -10.30 9.17 -17.84
N VAL A 23 -10.12 8.43 -18.94
CA VAL A 23 -8.84 8.35 -19.67
C VAL A 23 -8.41 9.74 -20.13
N PHE A 24 -9.34 10.52 -20.69
CA PHE A 24 -9.07 11.91 -21.10
C PHE A 24 -8.66 12.78 -19.92
N LEU A 25 -9.39 12.74 -18.80
CA LEU A 25 -9.11 13.58 -17.63
C LEU A 25 -7.82 13.19 -16.91
N VAL A 26 -7.49 11.90 -16.83
CA VAL A 26 -6.20 11.44 -16.28
C VAL A 26 -5.04 11.82 -17.20
N SER A 27 -5.23 11.71 -18.53
CA SER A 27 -4.21 12.17 -19.49
C SER A 27 -4.00 13.68 -19.42
N LEU A 28 -5.08 14.45 -19.28
CA LEU A 28 -5.04 15.89 -19.09
C LEU A 28 -4.39 16.27 -17.76
N SER A 29 -4.69 15.52 -16.69
CA SER A 29 -4.03 15.66 -15.39
C SER A 29 -2.52 15.50 -15.51
N PHE A 30 -2.05 14.44 -16.17
CA PHE A 30 -0.62 14.24 -16.39
C PHE A 30 -0.01 15.33 -17.27
N TYR A 31 -0.69 15.74 -18.34
CA TYR A 31 -0.20 16.82 -19.22
C TYR A 31 -0.05 18.16 -18.50
N LEU A 32 -0.98 18.50 -17.59
CA LEU A 32 -0.97 19.78 -16.86
C LEU A 32 -0.10 19.76 -15.59
N PHE A 33 -0.03 18.63 -14.90
CA PHE A 33 0.56 18.54 -13.56
C PHE A 33 1.74 17.56 -13.44
N GLY A 34 2.07 16.79 -14.49
CA GLY A 34 3.09 15.74 -14.46
C GLY A 34 2.86 14.74 -13.33
N ASP A 35 3.92 14.37 -12.62
CA ASP A 35 3.87 13.48 -11.45
C ASP A 35 3.03 14.06 -10.30
N GLY A 36 2.89 15.39 -10.23
CA GLY A 36 2.03 16.08 -9.28
C GLY A 36 0.53 15.77 -9.46
N GLY A 37 0.14 15.22 -10.61
CA GLY A 37 -1.23 14.79 -10.89
C GLY A 37 -1.77 13.74 -9.91
N ALA A 38 -0.89 12.95 -9.28
CA ALA A 38 -1.28 11.98 -8.25
C ALA A 38 -1.77 12.64 -6.95
N ASN A 39 -1.42 13.91 -6.69
CA ASN A 39 -1.70 14.59 -5.42
C ASN A 39 -3.04 15.34 -5.38
N GLY A 40 -4.00 14.95 -6.22
CA GLY A 40 -5.35 15.53 -6.25
C GLY A 40 -6.00 15.57 -7.63
N PRO A 41 -5.29 16.00 -8.69
CA PRO A 41 -5.88 16.07 -10.04
C PRO A 41 -6.47 14.74 -10.53
N ASN A 42 -5.81 13.61 -10.27
CA ASN A 42 -6.33 12.28 -10.61
C ASN A 42 -7.61 11.93 -9.83
N GLN A 43 -7.69 12.32 -8.56
CA GLN A 43 -8.86 12.12 -7.72
C GLN A 43 -10.04 12.97 -8.21
N VAL A 44 -9.78 14.21 -8.64
CA VAL A 44 -10.78 15.06 -9.31
C VAL A 44 -11.25 14.40 -10.61
N ALA A 45 -10.33 13.88 -11.43
CA ALA A 45 -10.68 13.16 -12.66
C ALA A 45 -11.61 11.96 -12.39
N LEU A 46 -11.32 11.16 -11.35
CA LEU A 46 -12.15 10.03 -10.92
C LEU A 46 -13.54 10.48 -10.46
N VAL A 47 -13.64 11.56 -9.68
CA VAL A 47 -14.94 12.09 -9.24
C VAL A 47 -15.77 12.58 -10.42
N VAL A 48 -15.16 13.32 -11.36
CA VAL A 48 -15.86 13.80 -12.56
C VAL A 48 -16.29 12.62 -13.44
N ALA A 49 -15.43 11.61 -13.63
CA ALA A 49 -15.79 10.39 -14.34
C ALA A 49 -16.93 9.62 -13.66
N THR A 50 -16.98 9.62 -12.32
CA THR A 50 -18.10 9.06 -11.54
C THR A 50 -19.39 9.83 -11.83
N MET A 51 -19.34 11.16 -11.89
CA MET A 51 -20.51 11.97 -12.25
C MET A 51 -20.99 11.71 -13.68
N LEU A 52 -20.06 11.44 -14.63
CA LEU A 52 -20.43 11.00 -15.97
C LEU A 52 -21.14 9.63 -15.94
N ALA A 53 -20.66 8.67 -15.14
CA ALA A 53 -21.31 7.38 -14.97
C ALA A 53 -22.72 7.52 -14.36
N VAL A 54 -22.85 8.32 -13.29
CA VAL A 54 -24.14 8.64 -12.67
C VAL A 54 -25.09 9.29 -13.67
N PHE A 55 -24.60 10.21 -14.50
CA PHE A 55 -25.42 10.85 -15.52
C PHE A 55 -25.93 9.85 -16.56
N VAL A 56 -25.08 8.92 -17.03
CA VAL A 56 -25.45 7.86 -17.97
C VAL A 56 -26.48 6.90 -17.35
N GLY A 57 -26.25 6.44 -16.12
CA GLY A 57 -27.16 5.56 -15.40
C GLY A 57 -28.52 6.23 -15.14
N TRP A 58 -28.53 7.48 -14.65
CA TRP A 58 -29.75 8.25 -14.41
C TRP A 58 -30.57 8.44 -15.69
N ARG A 59 -29.89 8.72 -16.81
CA ARG A 59 -30.49 8.85 -18.13
C ARG A 59 -31.16 7.54 -18.59
N ARG A 60 -30.62 6.39 -18.22
CA ARG A 60 -31.21 5.06 -18.46
C ARG A 60 -32.31 4.65 -17.49
N GLY A 61 -32.78 5.56 -16.66
CA GLY A 61 -33.95 5.35 -15.80
C GLY A 61 -33.59 4.85 -14.40
N HIS A 62 -32.31 4.61 -14.10
CA HIS A 62 -31.86 4.31 -12.74
C HIS A 62 -32.13 5.49 -11.81
N SER A 63 -32.51 5.18 -10.57
CA SER A 63 -32.75 6.21 -9.57
C SER A 63 -31.43 6.74 -9.01
N LEU A 64 -31.37 8.00 -8.59
CA LEU A 64 -30.17 8.52 -7.91
C LEU A 64 -29.92 7.79 -6.59
N ALA A 65 -30.96 7.26 -5.95
CA ALA A 65 -30.83 6.47 -4.73
C ALA A 65 -30.11 5.13 -5.00
N SER A 66 -30.48 4.41 -6.05
CA SER A 66 -29.84 3.14 -6.41
C SER A 66 -28.38 3.32 -6.85
N LEU A 67 -28.08 4.38 -7.60
CA LEU A 67 -26.71 4.73 -7.99
C LEU A 67 -25.86 5.05 -6.74
N ARG A 68 -26.38 5.92 -5.85
CA ARG A 68 -25.75 6.21 -4.55
C ARG A 68 -25.50 4.94 -3.73
N GLU A 69 -26.46 4.02 -3.66
CA GLU A 69 -26.30 2.75 -2.95
C GLU A 69 -25.19 1.88 -3.57
N ALA A 70 -25.08 1.86 -4.90
CA ALA A 70 -24.00 1.16 -5.60
C ALA A 70 -22.61 1.77 -5.29
N ALA A 71 -22.47 3.10 -5.36
CA ALA A 71 -21.25 3.78 -4.97
C ALA A 71 -20.88 3.50 -3.50
N ASN A 72 -21.85 3.60 -2.59
CA ASN A 72 -21.65 3.31 -1.17
C ASN A 72 -21.21 1.87 -0.92
N ALA A 73 -21.83 0.90 -1.59
CA ALA A 73 -21.48 -0.51 -1.47
C ALA A 73 -20.05 -0.78 -1.96
N SER A 74 -19.65 -0.15 -3.07
CA SER A 74 -18.30 -0.26 -3.63
C SER A 74 -17.23 0.40 -2.76
N VAL A 75 -17.50 1.57 -2.18
CA VAL A 75 -16.57 2.18 -1.22
C VAL A 75 -16.50 1.32 0.05
N SER A 76 -17.63 0.77 0.50
CA SER A 76 -17.71 -0.05 1.70
C SER A 76 -16.91 -1.36 1.57
N SER A 77 -16.84 -1.96 0.37
CA SER A 77 -16.00 -3.16 0.15
C SER A 77 -14.51 -2.87 0.31
N GLY A 78 -14.08 -1.62 0.14
CA GLY A 78 -12.69 -1.19 0.31
C GLY A 78 -12.29 -0.79 1.72
N ILE A 79 -13.20 -0.71 2.69
CA ILE A 79 -12.89 -0.23 4.06
C ILE A 79 -11.77 -1.06 4.71
N GLY A 80 -11.76 -2.38 4.48
CA GLY A 80 -10.70 -3.26 4.97
C GLY A 80 -9.31 -2.84 4.47
N ALA A 81 -9.18 -2.57 3.17
CA ALA A 81 -7.92 -2.10 2.57
C ALA A 81 -7.50 -0.72 3.10
N ILE A 82 -8.46 0.19 3.30
CA ILE A 82 -8.19 1.52 3.88
C ILE A 82 -7.64 1.42 5.30
N LEU A 83 -8.20 0.54 6.14
CA LEU A 83 -7.69 0.32 7.50
C LEU A 83 -6.28 -0.27 7.48
N ILE A 84 -6.02 -1.21 6.57
CA ILE A 84 -4.69 -1.79 6.37
C ILE A 84 -3.69 -0.71 5.99
N LEU A 85 -4.06 0.21 5.09
CA LEU A 85 -3.21 1.34 4.71
C LEU A 85 -2.81 2.22 5.89
N PHE A 86 -3.76 2.56 6.75
CA PHE A 86 -3.44 3.28 7.99
C PHE A 86 -2.45 2.50 8.86
N ALA A 87 -2.66 1.20 9.04
CA ALA A 87 -1.73 0.37 9.80
C ALA A 87 -0.33 0.33 9.18
N VAL A 88 -0.23 0.26 7.85
CA VAL A 88 1.04 0.31 7.11
C VAL A 88 1.76 1.64 7.31
N GLY A 89 1.04 2.77 7.21
CA GLY A 89 1.60 4.09 7.50
C GLY A 89 2.16 4.18 8.92
N ALA A 90 1.40 3.70 9.91
CA ALA A 90 1.85 3.66 11.30
C ALA A 90 3.09 2.75 11.50
N LEU A 91 3.12 1.61 10.81
CA LEU A 91 4.23 0.67 10.81
C LEU A 91 5.49 1.32 10.24
N ILE A 92 5.40 1.96 9.07
CA ILE A 92 6.51 2.65 8.43
C ILE A 92 7.13 3.71 9.35
N GLY A 93 6.30 4.55 9.99
CA GLY A 93 6.77 5.60 10.88
C GLY A 93 7.48 5.07 12.14
N THR A 94 6.91 4.05 12.79
CA THR A 94 7.51 3.44 13.99
C THR A 94 8.73 2.56 13.68
N TRP A 95 8.79 1.95 12.50
CA TRP A 95 9.95 1.18 12.05
C TRP A 95 11.12 2.08 11.65
N ALA A 96 10.82 3.27 11.14
CA ALA A 96 11.82 4.33 10.96
C ALA A 96 12.36 4.81 12.31
N LEU A 97 11.47 5.14 13.26
CA LEU A 97 11.86 5.59 14.60
C LEU A 97 12.71 4.55 15.36
N SER A 98 12.30 3.28 15.33
CA SER A 98 13.02 2.18 16.00
C SER A 98 14.34 1.82 15.33
N GLY A 99 14.54 2.18 14.07
CA GLY A 99 15.70 1.77 13.29
C GLY A 99 15.54 0.39 12.63
N THR A 100 14.35 -0.21 12.64
CA THR A 100 14.05 -1.46 11.91
C THR A 100 14.34 -1.30 10.42
N ILE A 101 13.97 -0.17 9.82
CA ILE A 101 14.28 0.13 8.40
C ILE A 101 15.79 0.26 8.18
N VAL A 102 16.50 0.92 9.11
CA VAL A 102 17.97 1.07 9.04
C VAL A 102 18.64 -0.30 9.08
N ALA A 103 18.20 -1.18 9.97
CA ALA A 103 18.74 -2.53 10.12
C ALA A 103 18.57 -3.32 8.81
N MET A 104 17.38 -3.28 8.19
CA MET A 104 17.15 -3.91 6.89
C MET A 104 18.12 -3.42 5.82
N VAL A 105 18.34 -2.10 5.74
CA VAL A 105 19.26 -1.50 4.75
C VAL A 105 20.71 -1.86 5.07
N TYR A 106 21.13 -1.74 6.32
CA TYR A 106 22.49 -2.04 6.76
C TYR A 106 22.88 -3.50 6.50
N TYR A 107 22.05 -4.45 6.91
CA TYR A 107 22.31 -5.87 6.66
C TYR A 107 22.17 -6.21 5.18
N GLY A 108 21.28 -5.51 4.44
CA GLY A 108 21.20 -5.59 2.99
C GLY A 108 22.51 -5.19 2.31
N LEU A 109 23.09 -4.05 2.68
CA LEU A 109 24.37 -3.58 2.12
C LEU A 109 25.55 -4.50 2.47
N LYS A 110 25.53 -5.17 3.62
CA LYS A 110 26.53 -6.21 3.94
C LYS A 110 26.44 -7.44 3.04
N LEU A 111 25.28 -7.69 2.45
CA LEU A 111 25.09 -8.76 1.45
C LEU A 111 25.40 -8.28 0.03
N LEU A 112 25.65 -6.97 -0.16
CA LEU A 112 26.03 -6.43 -1.45
C LEU A 112 27.42 -6.93 -1.80
N SER A 113 27.50 -7.71 -2.87
CA SER A 113 28.75 -8.16 -3.44
C SER A 113 29.10 -7.26 -4.63
N PRO A 114 30.27 -6.59 -4.64
CA PRO A 114 30.74 -5.83 -5.78
C PRO A 114 30.79 -6.66 -7.07
N ASP A 115 31.11 -7.95 -6.96
CA ASP A 115 31.21 -8.86 -8.10
C ASP A 115 29.86 -9.25 -8.70
N TYR A 116 28.80 -9.15 -7.89
CA TYR A 116 27.44 -9.54 -8.23
C TYR A 116 26.47 -8.40 -7.94
N PHE A 117 26.87 -7.16 -8.25
CA PHE A 117 26.15 -5.96 -7.84
C PHE A 117 24.70 -5.94 -8.31
N TYR A 118 24.40 -6.23 -9.60
CA TYR A 118 23.03 -6.14 -10.11
C TYR A 118 22.08 -7.16 -9.45
N VAL A 119 22.53 -8.40 -9.27
CA VAL A 119 21.70 -9.45 -8.65
C VAL A 119 21.51 -9.19 -7.17
N THR A 120 22.55 -8.72 -6.47
CA THR A 120 22.45 -8.38 -5.04
C THR A 120 21.58 -7.14 -4.84
N ALA A 121 21.71 -6.10 -5.67
CA ALA A 121 20.84 -4.92 -5.66
C ALA A 121 19.36 -5.32 -5.87
N ALA A 122 19.07 -6.14 -6.87
CA ALA A 122 17.71 -6.63 -7.11
C ALA A 122 17.17 -7.46 -5.92
N GLY A 123 17.99 -8.36 -5.36
CA GLY A 123 17.62 -9.18 -4.21
C GLY A 123 17.37 -8.37 -2.94
N ILE A 124 18.23 -7.39 -2.65
CA ILE A 124 18.07 -6.48 -1.51
C ILE A 124 16.77 -5.67 -1.67
N CYS A 125 16.55 -5.08 -2.85
CA CYS A 125 15.31 -4.35 -3.12
C CYS A 125 14.07 -5.26 -3.02
N ALA A 126 14.16 -6.52 -3.45
CA ALA A 126 13.08 -7.50 -3.32
C ALA A 126 12.73 -7.80 -1.86
N VAL A 127 13.73 -8.09 -1.02
CA VAL A 127 13.51 -8.40 0.40
C VAL A 127 12.98 -7.19 1.15
N ILE A 128 13.58 -6.02 0.95
CA ILE A 128 13.16 -4.79 1.63
C ILE A 128 11.75 -4.40 1.16
N SER A 129 11.47 -4.46 -0.14
CA SER A 129 10.13 -4.09 -0.63
C SER A 129 9.07 -5.10 -0.21
N PHE A 130 9.40 -6.40 -0.10
CA PHE A 130 8.47 -7.39 0.44
C PHE A 130 8.15 -7.10 1.92
N ALA A 131 9.16 -6.70 2.69
CA ALA A 131 9.02 -6.39 4.11
C ALA A 131 8.29 -5.05 4.38
N ILE A 132 8.48 -4.03 3.55
CA ILE A 132 7.83 -2.71 3.73
C ILE A 132 6.50 -2.64 2.97
N GLY A 133 6.35 -3.36 1.86
CA GLY A 133 5.16 -3.37 1.00
C GLY A 133 5.07 -2.23 -0.01
N THR A 134 6.14 -1.47 -0.27
CA THR A 134 6.07 -0.32 -1.19
C THR A 134 7.26 -0.29 -2.14
N SER A 135 6.96 -0.19 -3.43
CA SER A 135 7.97 -0.12 -4.49
C SER A 135 8.63 1.26 -4.56
N TRP A 136 7.83 2.33 -4.58
CA TRP A 136 8.29 3.72 -4.65
C TRP A 136 9.23 4.10 -3.51
N THR A 137 8.92 3.66 -2.29
CA THR A 137 9.79 3.93 -1.13
C THR A 137 11.14 3.25 -1.29
N VAL A 138 11.17 2.00 -1.75
CA VAL A 138 12.44 1.27 -1.95
C VAL A 138 13.25 1.88 -3.09
N ALA A 139 12.62 2.20 -4.22
CA ALA A 139 13.28 2.84 -5.35
C ALA A 139 13.83 4.24 -4.99
N GLY A 140 13.05 5.05 -4.29
CA GLY A 140 13.42 6.42 -3.90
C GLY A 140 14.43 6.51 -2.76
N THR A 141 14.83 5.40 -2.13
CA THR A 141 15.67 5.45 -0.94
C THR A 141 16.94 4.62 -1.09
N ILE A 142 16.89 3.33 -0.76
CA ILE A 142 18.04 2.44 -1.02
C ILE A 142 18.32 2.34 -2.52
N GLY A 143 17.29 2.41 -3.36
CA GLY A 143 17.47 2.45 -4.82
C GLY A 143 18.34 3.62 -5.28
N ILE A 144 18.11 4.83 -4.79
CA ILE A 144 18.97 5.99 -5.08
C ILE A 144 20.40 5.77 -4.58
N GLY A 145 20.56 5.21 -3.37
CA GLY A 145 21.88 4.84 -2.84
C GLY A 145 22.61 3.86 -3.76
N LEU A 146 21.92 2.80 -4.20
CA LEU A 146 22.45 1.80 -5.13
C LEU A 146 22.79 2.42 -6.50
N MET A 147 22.01 3.40 -6.98
CA MET A 147 22.34 4.14 -8.20
C MET A 147 23.64 4.94 -8.06
N GLY A 148 23.87 5.57 -6.90
CA GLY A 148 25.12 6.26 -6.60
C GLY A 148 26.32 5.31 -6.53
N ILE A 149 26.14 4.15 -5.91
CA ILE A 149 27.16 3.08 -5.86
C ILE A 149 27.48 2.56 -7.26
N ALA A 150 26.47 2.27 -8.07
CA ALA A 150 26.68 1.84 -9.44
C ALA A 150 27.48 2.86 -10.25
N HIS A 151 27.21 4.15 -10.05
CA HIS A 151 27.95 5.23 -10.70
C HIS A 151 29.42 5.25 -10.28
N SER A 152 29.74 5.12 -8.99
CA SER A 152 31.13 5.10 -8.51
C SER A 152 31.90 3.86 -8.99
N MET A 153 31.21 2.74 -9.18
CA MET A 153 31.77 1.51 -9.75
C MET A 153 31.91 1.53 -11.28
N GLY A 154 31.44 2.58 -11.97
CA GLY A 154 31.40 2.63 -13.43
C GLY A 154 30.43 1.62 -14.06
N LEU A 155 29.44 1.15 -13.30
CA LEU A 155 28.40 0.24 -13.75
C LEU A 155 27.28 0.99 -14.48
N SER A 156 26.59 0.30 -15.39
CA SER A 156 25.46 0.87 -16.14
C SER A 156 24.35 1.35 -15.19
N PRO A 157 24.00 2.66 -15.21
CA PRO A 157 22.87 3.18 -14.44
C PRO A 157 21.53 2.58 -14.90
N ALA A 158 21.38 2.30 -16.20
CA ALA A 158 20.15 1.74 -16.75
C ALA A 158 19.88 0.32 -16.23
N ILE A 159 20.91 -0.54 -16.19
CA ILE A 159 20.78 -1.91 -15.65
C ILE A 159 20.53 -1.84 -14.13
N THR A 160 21.19 -0.92 -13.44
CA THR A 160 20.97 -0.70 -12.00
C THR A 160 19.54 -0.28 -11.70
N ALA A 161 18.99 0.67 -12.45
CA ALA A 161 17.60 1.08 -12.31
C ALA A 161 16.65 -0.10 -12.56
N GLY A 162 16.94 -0.91 -13.59
CA GLY A 162 16.22 -2.16 -13.85
C GLY A 162 16.26 -3.14 -12.66
N ALA A 163 17.42 -3.31 -12.04
CA ALA A 163 17.59 -4.19 -10.86
C ALA A 163 16.78 -3.70 -9.66
N VAL A 164 16.91 -2.41 -9.34
CA VAL A 164 16.19 -1.75 -8.25
C VAL A 164 14.68 -1.87 -8.46
N ILE A 165 14.17 -1.50 -9.64
CA ILE A 165 12.73 -1.53 -9.94
C ILE A 165 12.20 -2.96 -9.92
N SER A 166 12.94 -3.93 -10.46
CA SER A 166 12.53 -5.33 -10.47
C SER A 166 12.35 -5.89 -9.05
N GLY A 167 13.32 -5.64 -8.18
CA GLY A 167 13.21 -6.03 -6.77
C GLY A 167 12.06 -5.30 -6.07
N ALA A 168 11.98 -3.98 -6.25
CA ALA A 168 10.93 -3.17 -5.66
C ALA A 168 9.52 -3.62 -6.07
N TYR A 169 9.30 -3.99 -7.33
CA TYR A 169 7.98 -4.41 -7.82
C TYR A 169 7.62 -5.84 -7.40
N PHE A 170 8.62 -6.72 -7.27
CA PHE A 170 8.39 -8.06 -6.71
C PHE A 170 7.80 -7.96 -5.29
N GLY A 171 8.42 -7.13 -4.45
CA GLY A 171 8.01 -6.96 -3.06
C GLY A 171 6.63 -6.34 -2.92
N ASP A 172 6.39 -5.23 -3.64
CA ASP A 172 5.11 -4.54 -3.70
C ASP A 172 3.97 -5.49 -4.12
N LYS A 173 4.11 -6.20 -5.23
CA LYS A 173 3.06 -7.11 -5.73
C LYS A 173 2.75 -8.29 -4.80
N SER A 174 3.73 -8.73 -4.02
CA SER A 174 3.66 -10.01 -3.30
C SER A 174 3.58 -9.85 -1.79
N SER A 175 3.56 -8.62 -1.27
CA SER A 175 3.49 -8.34 0.15
C SER A 175 2.05 -8.11 0.62
N PRO A 176 1.60 -8.70 1.74
CA PRO A 176 0.32 -8.34 2.35
C PRO A 176 0.31 -6.92 2.93
N LEU A 177 1.47 -6.27 3.04
CA LEU A 177 1.60 -4.88 3.48
C LEU A 177 1.44 -3.88 2.33
N SER A 178 1.38 -4.35 1.08
CA SER A 178 1.28 -3.44 -0.07
C SER A 178 -0.09 -2.82 -0.22
N ASP A 179 -0.11 -1.52 -0.51
CA ASP A 179 -1.30 -0.76 -0.84
C ASP A 179 -1.94 -1.24 -2.15
N THR A 180 -1.13 -1.47 -3.18
CA THR A 180 -1.60 -1.96 -4.48
C THR A 180 -2.16 -3.38 -4.38
N ALA A 181 -1.51 -4.28 -3.62
CA ALA A 181 -2.00 -5.64 -3.39
C ALA A 181 -3.32 -5.64 -2.59
N ASN A 182 -3.42 -4.80 -1.55
CA ASN A 182 -4.64 -4.65 -0.77
C ASN A 182 -5.80 -4.10 -1.59
N LEU A 183 -5.54 -3.07 -2.39
CA LEU A 183 -6.55 -2.49 -3.28
C LEU A 183 -6.99 -3.49 -4.36
N ALA A 184 -6.06 -4.21 -4.96
CA ALA A 184 -6.37 -5.22 -5.97
C ALA A 184 -7.24 -6.35 -5.40
N ALA A 185 -6.91 -6.86 -4.21
CA ALA A 185 -7.71 -7.88 -3.53
C ALA A 185 -9.12 -7.36 -3.20
N ALA A 186 -9.23 -6.14 -2.65
CA ALA A 186 -10.51 -5.53 -2.33
C ALA A 186 -11.39 -5.28 -3.57
N ALA A 187 -10.79 -4.76 -4.65
CA ALA A 187 -11.49 -4.53 -5.92
C ALA A 187 -11.95 -5.84 -6.58
N ALA A 188 -11.18 -6.92 -6.42
CA ALA A 188 -11.55 -8.26 -6.90
C ALA A 188 -12.52 -9.00 -5.97
N GLY A 189 -12.80 -8.48 -4.77
CA GLY A 189 -13.58 -9.17 -3.74
C GLY A 189 -12.90 -10.45 -3.22
N ALA A 190 -11.57 -10.54 -3.33
CA ALA A 190 -10.79 -11.68 -2.90
C ALA A 190 -10.26 -11.49 -1.46
N ASP A 191 -10.07 -12.59 -0.74
CA ASP A 191 -9.31 -12.58 0.52
C ASP A 191 -7.85 -12.15 0.24
N LEU A 192 -7.31 -11.25 1.08
CA LEU A 192 -5.97 -10.72 0.88
C LEU A 192 -4.89 -11.81 0.89
N TYR A 193 -4.95 -12.72 1.85
CA TYR A 193 -3.93 -13.76 1.96
C TYR A 193 -4.05 -14.77 0.83
N GLN A 194 -5.26 -15.06 0.37
CA GLN A 194 -5.46 -15.84 -0.84
C GLN A 194 -4.85 -15.13 -2.06
N HIS A 195 -5.15 -13.84 -2.26
CA HIS A 195 -4.59 -13.06 -3.37
C HIS A 195 -3.06 -13.08 -3.36
N VAL A 196 -2.44 -12.77 -2.22
CA VAL A 196 -0.98 -12.77 -2.05
C VAL A 196 -0.38 -14.15 -2.29
N ARG A 197 -1.02 -15.23 -1.81
CA ARG A 197 -0.53 -16.59 -2.04
C ARG A 197 -0.46 -16.93 -3.53
N GLU A 198 -1.50 -16.58 -4.29
CA GLU A 198 -1.57 -16.85 -5.72
C GLU A 198 -0.59 -15.96 -6.51
N THR A 199 -0.48 -14.68 -6.15
CA THR A 199 0.46 -13.77 -6.82
C THR A 199 1.91 -14.11 -6.50
N LEU A 200 2.22 -14.49 -5.25
CA LEU A 200 3.57 -14.82 -4.80
C LEU A 200 4.20 -15.94 -5.62
N LEU A 201 3.44 -16.97 -6.01
CA LEU A 201 3.96 -18.06 -6.85
C LEU A 201 4.48 -17.53 -8.19
N THR A 202 3.67 -16.73 -8.89
CA THR A 202 4.05 -16.16 -10.19
C THR A 202 5.18 -15.14 -10.05
N SER A 203 5.15 -14.32 -8.99
CA SER A 203 6.20 -13.36 -8.67
C SER A 203 7.52 -14.04 -8.34
N LEU A 204 7.50 -15.17 -7.63
CA LEU A 204 8.70 -15.93 -7.27
C LEU A 204 9.38 -16.50 -8.51
N VAL A 205 8.60 -17.05 -9.45
CA VAL A 205 9.15 -17.53 -10.73
C VAL A 205 9.77 -16.36 -11.51
N ALA A 206 9.06 -15.23 -11.61
CA ALA A 206 9.56 -14.06 -12.31
C ALA A 206 10.84 -13.49 -11.69
N ILE A 207 10.90 -13.34 -10.36
CA ILE A 207 12.10 -12.79 -9.70
C ILE A 207 13.29 -13.73 -9.82
N VAL A 208 13.10 -15.05 -9.78
CA VAL A 208 14.20 -16.01 -10.00
C VAL A 208 14.80 -15.86 -11.39
N ILE A 209 13.96 -15.76 -12.44
CA ILE A 209 14.43 -15.51 -13.81
C ILE A 209 15.17 -14.18 -13.88
N THR A 210 14.61 -13.13 -13.28
CA THR A 210 15.23 -11.80 -13.26
C THR A 210 16.57 -11.79 -12.53
N LEU A 211 16.69 -12.47 -11.39
CA LEU A 211 17.96 -12.60 -10.66
C LEU A 211 19.00 -13.37 -11.48
N ALA A 212 18.59 -14.42 -12.21
CA ALA A 212 19.49 -15.13 -13.12
C ALA A 212 19.99 -14.21 -14.24
N VAL A 213 19.12 -13.38 -14.83
CA VAL A 213 19.53 -12.38 -15.84
C VAL A 213 20.51 -11.37 -15.25
N PHE A 214 20.25 -10.82 -14.07
CA PHE A 214 21.17 -9.86 -13.44
C PHE A 214 22.48 -10.49 -12.99
N TYR A 215 22.49 -11.77 -12.64
CA TYR A 215 23.70 -12.52 -12.37
C TYR A 215 24.58 -12.59 -13.63
N LEU A 216 23.99 -12.91 -14.79
CA LEU A 216 24.71 -12.98 -16.07
C LEU A 216 25.20 -11.61 -16.57
N LEU A 217 24.49 -10.53 -16.22
CA LEU A 217 24.88 -9.16 -16.57
C LEU A 217 25.91 -8.56 -15.60
N GLY A 218 26.11 -9.19 -14.44
CA GLY A 218 27.08 -8.75 -13.44
C GLY A 218 28.51 -8.79 -13.98
N ARG A 219 29.32 -7.82 -13.56
CA ARG A 219 30.76 -7.81 -13.82
C ARG A 219 31.50 -7.60 -12.51
N PRO A 220 32.65 -8.26 -12.31
CA PRO A 220 33.54 -7.96 -11.19
C PRO A 220 33.84 -6.47 -11.12
N GLY A 221 33.59 -5.86 -9.98
CA GLY A 221 33.83 -4.44 -9.72
C GLY A 221 34.51 -4.26 -8.39
N ALA A 222 35.30 -3.21 -8.24
CA ALA A 222 35.83 -2.81 -6.93
C ALA A 222 34.82 -1.82 -6.31
N PHE A 223 34.20 -2.21 -5.20
CA PHE A 223 33.37 -1.33 -4.38
C PHE A 223 33.72 -1.49 -2.91
N ASP A 224 33.80 -0.36 -2.23
CA ASP A 224 33.95 -0.29 -0.79
C ASP A 224 32.72 0.39 -0.17
N ALA A 225 31.87 -0.41 0.49
CA ALA A 225 30.69 0.05 1.21
C ALA A 225 31.00 0.60 2.62
N SER A 226 32.28 0.61 3.01
CA SER A 226 32.69 0.87 4.38
C SER A 226 32.24 2.24 4.86
N ALA A 227 32.22 3.25 3.99
CA ALA A 227 31.80 4.60 4.32
C ALA A 227 30.31 4.68 4.67
N GLU A 228 29.43 4.09 3.86
CA GLU A 228 27.98 4.07 4.09
C GLU A 228 27.62 3.23 5.32
N VAL A 229 28.29 2.08 5.47
CA VAL A 229 28.14 1.20 6.63
C VAL A 229 28.59 1.91 7.91
N ALA A 230 29.72 2.62 7.88
CA ALA A 230 30.22 3.40 9.01
C ALA A 230 29.30 4.58 9.36
N ALA A 231 28.77 5.28 8.35
CA ALA A 231 27.82 6.37 8.56
C ALA A 231 26.56 5.87 9.27
N MET A 232 26.00 4.72 8.86
CA MET A 232 24.86 4.12 9.55
C MET A 232 25.18 3.69 10.98
N GLN A 233 26.36 3.10 11.21
CA GLN A 233 26.81 2.71 12.56
C GLN A 233 27.04 3.90 13.49
N SER A 234 27.43 5.06 12.95
CA SER A 234 27.59 6.29 13.73
C SER A 234 26.25 6.93 14.12
N ALA A 235 25.21 6.74 13.31
CA ALA A 235 23.89 7.35 13.51
C ALA A 235 22.91 6.46 14.28
N PHE A 236 23.07 5.13 14.22
CA PHE A 236 22.14 4.17 14.81
C PHE A 236 22.89 3.04 15.53
N TYR A 237 22.36 2.67 16.71
CA TYR A 237 22.70 1.38 17.30
C TYR A 237 22.06 0.24 16.50
N ILE A 238 22.83 -0.35 15.57
CA ILE A 238 22.33 -1.43 14.71
C ILE A 238 22.58 -2.78 15.37
N SER A 239 21.49 -3.48 15.69
CA SER A 239 21.52 -4.81 16.31
C SER A 239 20.41 -5.69 15.73
N PRO A 240 20.56 -7.03 15.68
CA PRO A 240 19.50 -7.94 15.23
C PRO A 240 18.18 -7.79 16.00
N VAL A 241 18.21 -7.24 17.22
CA VAL A 241 17.01 -6.93 18.01
C VAL A 241 16.05 -5.98 17.28
N LEU A 242 16.57 -5.16 16.37
CA LEU A 242 15.76 -4.24 15.56
C LEU A 242 14.83 -4.98 14.59
N PHE A 243 15.04 -6.27 14.33
CA PHE A 243 14.12 -7.07 13.52
C PHE A 243 12.95 -7.66 14.30
N LEU A 244 12.88 -7.50 15.63
CA LEU A 244 11.76 -8.01 16.42
C LEU A 244 10.38 -7.57 15.90
N PRO A 245 10.15 -6.32 15.46
CA PRO A 245 8.86 -5.91 14.90
C PRO A 245 8.53 -6.66 13.60
N LEU A 246 9.52 -6.84 12.72
CA LEU A 246 9.38 -7.60 11.48
C LEU A 246 9.08 -9.07 11.75
N ILE A 247 9.84 -9.69 12.67
CA ILE A 247 9.64 -11.08 13.08
C ILE A 247 8.22 -11.27 13.64
N LEU A 248 7.75 -10.33 14.48
CA LEU A 248 6.40 -10.37 15.00
C LEU A 248 5.37 -10.36 13.86
N VAL A 249 5.48 -9.43 12.90
CA VAL A 249 4.57 -9.38 11.74
C VAL A 249 4.58 -10.71 10.99
N VAL A 250 5.75 -11.25 10.67
CA VAL A 250 5.88 -12.54 9.97
C VAL A 250 5.18 -13.65 10.76
N VAL A 251 5.43 -13.76 12.07
CA VAL A 251 4.83 -14.78 12.93
C VAL A 251 3.30 -14.64 12.96
N LEU A 252 2.76 -13.44 13.14
CA LEU A 252 1.32 -13.19 13.18
C LEU A 252 0.66 -13.47 11.81
N THR A 253 1.35 -13.17 10.70
CA THR A 253 0.92 -13.53 9.35
C THR A 253 0.88 -15.05 9.15
N LEU A 254 1.87 -15.79 9.65
CA LEU A 254 1.88 -17.25 9.60
C LEU A 254 0.71 -17.87 10.37
N PHE A 255 0.28 -17.22 11.46
CA PHE A 255 -0.93 -17.58 12.21
C PHE A 255 -2.24 -17.11 11.55
N ARG A 256 -2.18 -16.46 10.37
CA ARG A 256 -3.33 -15.98 9.60
C ARG A 256 -4.27 -15.07 10.39
N LEU A 257 -3.72 -14.25 11.29
CA LEU A 257 -4.50 -13.21 11.95
C LEU A 257 -4.98 -12.16 10.95
N PRO A 258 -6.08 -11.43 11.23
CA PRO A 258 -6.58 -10.38 10.35
C PRO A 258 -5.45 -9.40 9.95
N PRO A 259 -5.31 -9.04 8.65
CA PRO A 259 -4.17 -8.25 8.17
C PRO A 259 -3.98 -6.92 8.90
N PHE A 260 -5.06 -6.17 9.11
CA PHE A 260 -5.04 -4.92 9.87
C PHE A 260 -4.42 -5.11 11.26
N THR A 261 -4.90 -6.11 12.01
CA THR A 261 -4.41 -6.41 13.36
C THR A 261 -2.94 -6.78 13.34
N THR A 262 -2.52 -7.64 12.41
CA THR A 262 -1.13 -8.08 12.27
C THR A 262 -0.18 -6.90 12.04
N ILE A 263 -0.52 -6.04 11.08
CA ILE A 263 0.31 -4.90 10.68
C ILE A 263 0.34 -3.84 11.79
N PHE A 264 -0.81 -3.55 12.40
CA PHE A 264 -0.87 -2.55 13.47
C PHE A 264 -0.13 -3.01 14.73
N LEU A 265 -0.20 -4.30 15.09
CA LEU A 265 0.62 -4.86 16.17
C LEU A 265 2.12 -4.78 15.85
N GLY A 266 2.51 -4.97 14.57
CA GLY A 266 3.86 -4.71 14.10
C GLY A 266 4.32 -3.27 14.26
N ALA A 267 3.43 -2.30 14.04
CA ALA A 267 3.69 -0.88 14.29
C ALA A 267 3.90 -0.59 15.78
N LEU A 268 3.02 -1.13 16.64
CA LEU A 268 3.15 -0.99 18.09
C LEU A 268 4.45 -1.62 18.60
N ALA A 269 4.83 -2.80 18.09
CA ALA A 269 6.10 -3.44 18.41
C ALA A 269 7.29 -2.58 17.98
N GLY A 270 7.21 -1.91 16.82
CA GLY A 270 8.20 -0.90 16.41
C GLY A 270 8.35 0.22 17.44
N GLY A 271 7.22 0.78 17.90
CA GLY A 271 7.22 1.78 18.97
C GLY A 271 7.85 1.30 20.28
N VAL A 272 7.52 0.06 20.68
CA VAL A 272 8.11 -0.59 21.87
C VAL A 272 9.63 -0.74 21.71
N VAL A 273 10.09 -1.29 20.59
CA VAL A 273 11.53 -1.44 20.31
C VAL A 273 12.24 -0.08 20.31
N ALA A 274 11.63 0.97 19.76
CA ALA A 274 12.21 2.31 19.80
C ALA A 274 12.43 2.81 21.23
N VAL A 275 11.46 2.62 22.11
CA VAL A 275 11.53 3.05 23.52
C VAL A 275 12.62 2.30 24.29
N PHE A 276 12.80 1.00 24.04
CA PHE A 276 13.77 0.18 24.78
C PHE A 276 15.19 0.25 24.23
N VAL A 277 15.34 0.34 22.90
CA VAL A 277 16.66 0.29 22.26
C VAL A 277 17.26 1.69 22.10
N GLU A 278 16.44 2.70 21.78
CA GLU A 278 16.90 4.06 21.47
C GLU A 278 16.03 5.15 22.14
N PRO A 279 15.90 5.14 23.48
CA PRO A 279 15.03 6.07 24.22
C PRO A 279 15.38 7.55 23.97
N ALA A 280 16.67 7.87 23.78
CA ALA A 280 17.13 9.22 23.50
C ALA A 280 16.57 9.76 22.18
N ARG A 281 16.52 8.94 21.13
CA ARG A 281 15.93 9.31 19.84
C ARG A 281 14.43 9.55 19.96
N VAL A 282 13.72 8.71 20.72
CA VAL A 282 12.28 8.88 20.95
C VAL A 282 12.00 10.19 21.68
N LEU A 283 12.77 10.51 22.72
CA LEU A 283 12.62 11.75 23.48
C LEU A 283 12.95 12.99 22.65
N ALA A 284 14.03 12.95 21.86
CA ALA A 284 14.42 14.02 20.96
C ALA A 284 13.32 14.29 19.92
N PHE A 285 12.80 13.23 19.31
CA PHE A 285 11.72 13.32 18.33
C PHE A 285 10.40 13.80 18.95
N ALA A 286 10.09 13.38 20.18
CA ALA A 286 8.88 13.79 20.88
C ALA A 286 8.82 15.30 21.07
N ALA A 287 9.96 15.99 21.22
CA ALA A 287 10.05 17.43 21.49
C ALA A 287 8.99 17.87 22.52
N ALA A 288 8.94 17.15 23.65
CA ALA A 288 7.93 17.35 24.68
C ALA A 288 8.14 18.72 25.36
N ARG A 289 7.04 19.32 25.84
CA ARG A 289 7.13 20.57 26.61
C ARG A 289 7.89 20.32 27.90
N GLU A 290 8.54 21.36 28.41
CA GLU A 290 9.18 21.31 29.73
C GLU A 290 8.17 20.89 30.81
N GLY A 291 8.62 20.06 31.76
CA GLY A 291 7.79 19.53 32.85
C GLY A 291 6.98 18.26 32.52
N VAL A 292 6.98 17.78 31.28
CA VAL A 292 6.33 16.49 30.94
C VAL A 292 7.18 15.31 31.46
N PRO A 293 6.59 14.37 32.23
CA PRO A 293 7.31 13.17 32.68
C PRO A 293 7.85 12.33 31.52
N ILE A 294 9.05 11.77 31.70
CA ILE A 294 9.77 10.99 30.67
C ILE A 294 8.88 9.91 30.00
N PRO A 295 8.12 9.07 30.74
CA PRO A 295 7.28 8.05 30.11
C PRO A 295 6.19 8.64 29.19
N ILE A 296 5.63 9.80 29.56
CA ILE A 296 4.61 10.49 28.76
C ILE A 296 5.25 11.14 27.53
N ALA A 297 6.47 11.68 27.66
CA ALA A 297 7.24 12.18 26.53
C ALA A 297 7.60 11.06 25.54
N MET A 298 7.98 9.87 26.03
CA MET A 298 8.22 8.70 25.17
C MET A 298 6.95 8.28 24.43
N LEU A 299 5.82 8.22 25.13
CA LEU A 299 4.52 7.94 24.51
C LEU A 299 4.20 8.95 23.42
N LYS A 300 4.44 10.25 23.65
CA LYS A 300 4.27 11.30 22.64
C LYS A 300 5.13 11.02 21.39
N GLY A 301 6.39 10.63 21.57
CA GLY A 301 7.29 10.32 20.45
C GLY A 301 6.78 9.15 19.59
N VAL A 302 6.35 8.05 20.23
CA VAL A 302 5.76 6.90 19.52
C VAL A 302 4.45 7.28 18.84
N TRP A 303 3.59 8.05 19.51
CA TRP A 303 2.32 8.52 18.95
C TRP A 303 2.53 9.37 17.70
N LEU A 304 3.49 10.31 17.74
CA LEU A 304 3.85 11.11 16.58
C LEU A 304 4.38 10.23 15.44
N ALA A 305 5.19 9.22 15.74
CA ALA A 305 5.70 8.31 14.72
C ALA A 305 4.59 7.48 14.06
N LEU A 306 3.60 7.01 14.83
CA LEU A 306 2.43 6.32 14.28
C LEU A 306 1.61 7.25 13.37
N GLY A 307 1.32 8.48 13.84
CA GLY A 307 0.43 9.40 13.13
C GLY A 307 1.08 10.09 11.94
N SER A 308 2.24 10.71 12.16
CA SER A 308 2.91 11.61 11.21
C SER A 308 4.28 11.13 10.74
N GLY A 309 4.69 9.95 11.18
CA GLY A 309 5.96 9.36 10.78
C GLY A 309 7.15 9.90 11.56
N TYR A 310 8.34 9.45 11.19
CA TYR A 310 9.60 9.86 11.81
C TYR A 310 10.37 10.78 10.89
N ARG A 311 10.96 11.84 11.44
CA ARG A 311 11.87 12.74 10.73
C ARG A 311 13.27 12.62 11.33
N SER A 312 14.23 12.27 10.48
CA SER A 312 15.61 12.09 10.87
C SER A 312 16.39 13.40 10.74
N THR A 313 17.27 13.65 11.72
CA THR A 313 18.18 14.81 11.76
C THR A 313 19.57 14.36 12.20
N THR A 314 20.17 13.47 11.42
CA THR A 314 21.52 12.93 11.65
C THR A 314 22.62 13.86 11.16
N GLY A 315 22.27 14.86 10.34
CA GLY A 315 23.23 15.78 9.73
C GLY A 315 23.84 15.26 8.42
N ASN A 316 23.51 14.01 8.03
CA ASN A 316 23.82 13.46 6.73
C ASN A 316 22.54 13.45 5.85
N PRO A 317 22.45 14.27 4.79
CA PRO A 317 21.25 14.38 3.96
C PRO A 317 20.78 13.06 3.33
N VAL A 318 21.71 12.15 3.00
CA VAL A 318 21.39 10.84 2.41
C VAL A 318 20.73 9.95 3.45
N LEU A 319 21.29 9.89 4.65
CA LEU A 319 20.68 9.17 5.77
C LEU A 319 19.35 9.81 6.16
N ASP A 320 19.26 11.13 6.22
CA ASP A 320 18.02 11.80 6.62
C ASP A 320 16.88 11.57 5.61
N THR A 321 17.19 11.45 4.32
CA THR A 321 16.21 11.06 3.28
C THR A 321 15.83 9.58 3.39
N LEU A 322 16.79 8.71 3.68
CA LEU A 322 16.54 7.28 3.89
C LEU A 322 15.68 7.02 5.13
N LEU A 323 15.78 7.86 6.15
CA LEU A 323 15.20 7.61 7.47
C LEU A 323 13.96 8.42 7.76
N THR A 324 13.79 9.54 7.07
CA THR A 324 12.54 10.29 7.12
C THR A 324 11.45 9.52 6.41
N ARG A 325 10.41 9.17 7.15
CA ARG A 325 9.30 8.35 6.67
C ARG A 325 7.99 8.89 7.21
N GLY A 326 6.94 8.79 6.40
CA GLY A 326 5.60 9.20 6.79
C GLY A 326 4.94 8.26 7.80
N GLY A 327 3.81 8.69 8.36
CA GLY A 327 2.96 7.90 9.24
C GLY A 327 1.64 7.55 8.58
N MET A 328 0.61 7.36 9.39
CA MET A 328 -0.78 7.25 8.92
C MET A 328 -1.19 8.40 7.98
N ASP A 329 -0.75 9.63 8.25
CA ASP A 329 -1.09 10.81 7.45
C ASP A 329 -0.59 10.74 6.00
N SER A 330 0.57 10.12 5.78
CA SER A 330 1.15 9.96 4.45
C SER A 330 0.32 9.06 3.54
N MET A 331 -0.55 8.24 4.12
CA MET A 331 -1.44 7.34 3.38
C MET A 331 -2.75 8.03 2.97
N LEU A 332 -3.05 9.24 3.49
CA LEU A 332 -4.31 9.94 3.21
C LEU A 332 -4.51 10.23 1.72
N ASN A 333 -3.44 10.52 0.98
CA ASN A 333 -3.55 10.76 -0.45
C ASN A 333 -3.91 9.49 -1.22
N THR A 334 -3.27 8.36 -0.90
CA THR A 334 -3.61 7.03 -1.46
C THR A 334 -5.03 6.63 -1.10
N ILE A 335 -5.45 6.86 0.15
CA ILE A 335 -6.82 6.57 0.61
C ILE A 335 -7.85 7.42 -0.14
N TRP A 336 -7.55 8.71 -0.37
CA TRP A 336 -8.41 9.58 -1.18
C TRP A 336 -8.55 9.05 -2.62
N LEU A 337 -7.45 8.60 -3.22
CA LEU A 337 -7.47 7.97 -4.53
C LEU A 337 -8.29 6.68 -4.54
N ILE A 338 -8.17 5.84 -3.53
CA ILE A 338 -8.94 4.60 -3.40
C ILE A 338 -10.43 4.86 -3.26
N ILE A 339 -10.84 5.79 -2.39
CA ILE A 339 -12.25 6.12 -2.19
C ILE A 339 -12.87 6.62 -3.49
N THR A 340 -12.17 7.51 -4.22
CA THR A 340 -12.66 8.04 -5.50
C THR A 340 -12.67 6.99 -6.61
N ALA A 341 -11.69 6.07 -6.64
CA ALA A 341 -11.65 4.97 -7.60
C ALA A 341 -12.74 3.91 -7.35
N LEU A 342 -12.99 3.56 -6.08
CA LEU A 342 -14.06 2.62 -5.72
C LEU A 342 -15.44 3.20 -5.99
N ALA A 343 -15.65 4.49 -5.72
CA ALA A 343 -16.89 5.16 -6.08
C ALA A 343 -17.16 5.09 -7.60
N PHE A 344 -16.13 5.34 -8.42
CA PHE A 344 -16.21 5.18 -9.88
C PHE A 344 -16.51 3.73 -10.32
N GLY A 345 -15.82 2.76 -9.73
CA GLY A 345 -15.99 1.34 -10.04
C GLY A 345 -17.38 0.80 -9.68
N GLY A 346 -17.97 1.28 -8.59
CA GLY A 346 -19.30 0.86 -8.13
C GLY A 346 -20.41 1.21 -9.11
N GLU A 347 -20.37 2.44 -9.63
CA GLU A 347 -21.33 2.91 -10.64
C GLU A 347 -21.16 2.15 -11.96
N SER A 348 -19.91 1.93 -12.39
CA SER A 348 -19.59 1.19 -13.62
C SER A 348 -20.00 -0.29 -13.54
N ALA A 349 -19.93 -0.89 -12.35
CA ALA A 349 -20.31 -2.29 -12.10
C ALA A 349 -21.82 -2.47 -11.88
N ALA A 350 -22.52 -1.50 -11.30
CA ALA A 350 -23.99 -1.53 -11.21
C ALA A 350 -24.64 -1.50 -12.59
N ASP A 351 -24.02 -0.81 -13.53
CA ASP A 351 -24.48 -0.66 -14.92
C ASP A 351 -24.22 -1.91 -15.78
N GLY A 352 -23.14 -2.64 -15.49
CA GLY A 352 -22.79 -3.90 -16.15
C GLY A 352 -23.34 -5.17 -15.47
N GLY A 353 -23.60 -5.10 -14.16
CA GLY A 353 -24.03 -6.23 -13.33
C GLY A 353 -25.44 -6.73 -13.64
N ASP A 354 -26.30 -5.86 -14.15
CA ASP A 354 -27.63 -6.23 -14.68
C ASP A 354 -27.55 -7.15 -15.91
N ARG A 355 -26.38 -7.20 -16.60
CA ARG A 355 -26.15 -8.13 -17.71
C ARG A 355 -25.77 -9.55 -17.26
N LEU A 356 -25.29 -9.71 -16.01
CA LEU A 356 -24.81 -11.00 -15.49
C LEU A 356 -25.72 -11.58 -14.40
N ARG A 357 -26.48 -10.74 -13.71
CA ARG A 357 -27.48 -11.15 -12.72
C ARG A 357 -28.86 -11.00 -13.34
N GLY A 358 -29.33 -12.04 -14.03
CA GLY A 358 -30.74 -12.18 -14.45
C GLY A 358 -31.70 -12.35 -13.27
N TYR A 359 -31.66 -11.43 -12.29
CA TYR A 359 -32.57 -11.43 -11.16
C TYR A 359 -33.57 -10.28 -11.34
N PRO A 360 -34.85 -10.56 -11.62
CA PRO A 360 -35.87 -9.56 -11.42
C PRO A 360 -35.85 -9.16 -9.94
N HIS A 361 -36.02 -7.86 -9.69
CA HIS A 361 -36.33 -7.34 -8.36
C HIS A 361 -37.55 -8.08 -7.79
N ALA A 362 -37.29 -9.19 -7.08
CA ALA A 362 -38.25 -9.79 -6.19
C ALA A 362 -38.39 -8.83 -5.01
N THR A 363 -39.53 -8.15 -4.97
CA THR A 363 -40.10 -7.57 -3.76
C THR A 363 -39.74 -8.46 -2.56
N ARG A 364 -38.97 -7.93 -1.60
CA ARG A 364 -38.74 -8.61 -0.32
C ARG A 364 -40.11 -9.04 0.22
N PRO A 365 -40.38 -10.33 0.47
CA PRO A 365 -41.52 -10.68 1.28
C PRO A 365 -41.25 -10.09 2.66
N SER A 366 -42.20 -9.28 3.15
CA SER A 366 -42.27 -8.95 4.56
C SER A 366 -42.11 -10.24 5.36
N SER A 367 -41.07 -10.33 6.18
CA SER A 367 -40.89 -11.45 7.10
C SER A 367 -42.16 -11.56 7.95
N PRO A 368 -42.81 -12.74 8.05
CA PRO A 368 -43.84 -12.92 9.04
C PRO A 368 -43.16 -12.77 10.40
N SER A 369 -43.63 -11.83 11.21
CA SER A 369 -43.28 -11.69 12.61
C SER A 369 -43.34 -13.07 13.27
N ARG A 370 -42.20 -13.55 13.78
CA ARG A 370 -42.19 -14.69 14.70
C ARG A 370 -42.94 -14.24 15.95
N ASP A 371 -44.08 -14.86 16.21
CA ASP A 371 -44.73 -14.77 17.52
C ASP A 371 -43.78 -15.34 18.59
N LEU A 372 -43.81 -14.75 19.78
CA LEU A 372 -42.84 -14.91 20.88
C LEU A 372 -42.74 -16.32 21.46
N ASN A 373 -43.42 -17.32 20.88
CA ASN A 373 -43.48 -18.70 21.37
C ASN A 373 -42.99 -19.78 20.38
N GLY A 374 -42.30 -19.44 19.29
CA GLY A 374 -41.41 -20.37 18.60
C GLY A 374 -42.03 -21.63 17.95
N ARG A 375 -43.33 -21.65 17.61
CA ARG A 375 -43.96 -22.80 16.91
C ARG A 375 -44.14 -22.53 15.42
N ARG A 376 -43.70 -23.47 14.57
CA ARG A 376 -44.01 -23.49 13.13
C ARG A 376 -45.47 -23.93 12.91
N PRO A 377 -46.20 -23.36 11.94
CA PRO A 377 -47.52 -23.85 11.57
C PRO A 377 -47.42 -25.22 10.87
N PRO A 378 -48.43 -26.09 11.00
CA PRO A 378 -48.41 -27.43 10.43
C PRO A 378 -48.51 -27.38 8.90
N ASN A 379 -47.74 -28.25 8.25
CA ASN A 379 -47.68 -28.40 6.81
C ASN A 379 -48.93 -29.16 6.34
N SER A 380 -49.85 -28.49 5.63
CA SER A 380 -51.00 -29.12 4.98
C SER A 380 -50.83 -29.03 3.47
N GLY A 381 -50.55 -30.15 2.82
CA GLY A 381 -50.64 -30.26 1.36
C GLY A 381 -50.04 -31.56 0.82
N PRO A 382 -50.74 -32.27 -0.08
CA PRO A 382 -50.51 -33.66 -0.47
C PRO A 382 -49.22 -33.92 -1.26
#